data_AF-A0A815N705-F1
#
_entry.id   AF-A0A815N705-F1
#
_cell.length_a   1.000
_cell.length_b   1.000
_cell.length_c   1.000
_cell.angle_alpha   90.00
_cell.angle_beta   90.00
_cell.angle_gamma   90.00
#
_symmetry.space_group_name_H-M   'P 1'
#
loop_
_entity.id
_entity.type
_entity.pdbx_description
1 polymer ?
#
loop_
_entity_poly.entity_id
_entity_poly.type
_entity_poly.pdbx_seq_one_letter_code
_entity_poly.pdbx_strand_id
1 'polypeptide(L)'
;GSELQDYLIKLQNYGQQWQPSIDIDVLSHAINECVKNGQRRLKDEFNYKKEMLTCNSKDHELIGKFYKLKPNEEQIKLAKQIWQTTADELRTREQLEILRQRISLKRLPPKTDKIINQLLDDNQKTLSNPALNENQRASFASRCSKTIVQCKFNLMIVQIDEFETMIRQNHTILTTLQDKLSKLNREQPQLYTSLLMDTIEERRQAMINRFIRMRQHKLKTFFDEAPTVDNSN
;
A
#
# COMPACT_ATOMS: atom_id res chain seq x y z
N GLY A 1 -9.66 -48.37 -41.19
CA GLY A 1 -10.69 -48.83 -40.23
C GLY A 1 -10.09 -49.19 -38.89
N SER A 2 -9.08 -50.07 -38.86
CA SER A 2 -8.44 -50.58 -37.64
C SER A 2 -7.55 -49.57 -36.92
N GLU A 3 -6.74 -48.78 -37.63
CA GLU A 3 -5.79 -47.85 -37.01
C GLU A 3 -6.47 -46.74 -36.17
N LEU A 4 -7.58 -46.21 -36.66
CA LEU A 4 -8.33 -45.15 -35.96
C LEU A 4 -8.94 -45.68 -34.65
N GLN A 5 -9.30 -46.96 -34.63
CA GLN A 5 -9.87 -47.64 -33.48
C GLN A 5 -8.78 -47.93 -32.43
N ASP A 6 -7.57 -48.30 -32.86
CA ASP A 6 -6.41 -48.45 -31.99
C ASP A 6 -5.96 -47.11 -31.37
N TYR A 7 -6.02 -46.02 -32.14
CA TYR A 7 -5.72 -44.68 -31.62
C TYR A 7 -6.76 -44.22 -30.60
N LEU A 8 -8.05 -44.50 -30.82
CA LEU A 8 -9.12 -44.20 -29.85
C LEU A 8 -8.96 -45.00 -28.55
N ILE A 9 -8.63 -46.29 -28.64
CA ILE A 9 -8.38 -47.13 -27.46
C ILE A 9 -7.16 -46.63 -26.66
N LYS A 10 -6.08 -46.24 -27.34
CA LYS A 10 -4.90 -45.64 -26.70
C LYS A 10 -5.27 -44.31 -26.02
N LEU A 11 -6.00 -43.43 -26.69
CA LEU A 11 -6.46 -42.16 -26.13
C LEU A 11 -7.35 -42.36 -24.89
N GLN A 12 -8.22 -43.37 -24.90
CA GLN A 12 -9.10 -43.67 -23.78
C GLN A 12 -8.31 -44.22 -22.58
N ASN A 13 -7.30 -45.06 -22.83
CA ASN A 13 -6.40 -45.57 -21.79
C ASN A 13 -5.49 -44.47 -21.21
N TYR A 14 -4.96 -43.56 -22.04
CA TYR A 14 -4.21 -42.39 -21.56
C TYR A 14 -5.10 -41.39 -20.83
N GLY A 15 -6.35 -41.19 -21.28
CA GLY A 15 -7.32 -40.31 -20.63
C GLY A 15 -7.68 -40.76 -19.21
N GLN A 16 -7.74 -42.07 -18.95
CA GLN A 16 -7.93 -42.61 -17.60
C GLN A 16 -6.70 -42.41 -16.70
N GLN A 17 -5.49 -42.39 -17.27
CA GLN A 17 -4.25 -42.07 -16.54
C GLN A 17 -4.08 -40.56 -16.27
N TRP A 18 -4.78 -39.72 -17.03
CA TRP A 18 -4.74 -38.26 -16.91
C TRP A 18 -5.67 -37.69 -15.85
N GLN A 19 -6.55 -38.52 -15.25
CA GLN A 19 -7.28 -38.10 -14.06
C GLN A 19 -6.40 -38.36 -12.83
N PRO A 20 -5.75 -37.32 -12.26
CA PRO A 20 -5.09 -37.50 -10.98
C PRO A 20 -6.13 -37.99 -9.97
N SER A 21 -5.81 -39.05 -9.22
CA SER A 21 -6.66 -39.50 -8.14
C SER A 21 -6.79 -38.37 -7.13
N ILE A 22 -7.99 -37.79 -7.01
CA ILE A 22 -8.26 -36.77 -6.00
C ILE A 22 -8.24 -37.47 -4.65
N ASP A 23 -7.20 -37.19 -3.86
CA ASP A 23 -7.17 -37.60 -2.46
C ASP A 23 -8.27 -36.85 -1.70
N ILE A 24 -9.28 -37.59 -1.27
CA ILE A 24 -10.47 -37.06 -0.61
C ILE A 24 -10.11 -36.43 0.74
N ASP A 25 -9.09 -36.95 1.43
CA ASP A 25 -8.64 -36.42 2.72
C ASP A 25 -7.91 -35.08 2.51
N VAL A 26 -7.08 -34.99 1.46
CA VAL A 26 -6.44 -33.74 1.05
C VAL A 26 -7.46 -32.69 0.65
N LEU A 27 -8.47 -33.07 -0.14
CA LEU A 27 -9.54 -32.16 -0.56
C LEU A 27 -10.38 -31.69 0.64
N SER A 28 -10.77 -32.60 1.53
CA SER A 28 -11.52 -32.30 2.74
C SER A 28 -10.73 -31.37 3.67
N HIS A 29 -9.44 -31.64 3.85
CA HIS A 29 -8.54 -30.77 4.60
C HIS A 29 -8.44 -29.38 3.97
N ALA A 30 -8.23 -29.30 2.64
CA ALA A 30 -8.15 -28.04 1.91
C ALA A 30 -9.43 -27.21 2.02
N ILE A 31 -10.60 -27.84 1.91
CA ILE A 31 -11.91 -27.20 2.11
C ILE A 31 -12.03 -26.66 3.54
N ASN A 32 -11.69 -27.47 4.54
CA ASN A 32 -11.74 -27.07 5.95
C ASN A 32 -10.80 -25.88 6.24
N GLU A 33 -9.58 -25.90 5.73
CA GLU A 33 -8.65 -24.78 5.88
C GLU A 33 -9.16 -23.52 5.16
N CYS A 34 -9.76 -23.66 3.98
CA CYS A 34 -10.37 -22.55 3.26
C CYS A 34 -11.51 -21.90 4.08
N VAL A 35 -12.40 -22.72 4.65
CA VAL A 35 -13.50 -22.25 5.51
C VAL A 35 -12.97 -21.57 6.77
N LYS A 36 -12.00 -22.18 7.47
CA LYS A 36 -11.37 -21.59 8.66
C LYS A 36 -10.72 -20.24 8.36
N ASN A 37 -10.00 -20.14 7.23
CA ASN A 37 -9.36 -18.91 6.79
C ASN A 37 -10.41 -17.83 6.46
N GLY A 38 -11.48 -18.20 5.76
CA GLY A 38 -12.61 -17.29 5.48
C GLY A 38 -13.27 -16.75 6.75
N GLN A 39 -13.56 -17.62 7.72
CA GLN A 39 -14.12 -17.23 9.02
C GLN A 39 -13.17 -16.32 9.82
N ARG A 40 -11.88 -16.64 9.85
CA ARG A 40 -10.86 -15.81 10.49
C ARG A 40 -10.80 -14.41 9.88
N ARG A 41 -10.80 -14.32 8.55
CA ARG A 41 -10.80 -13.05 7.81
C ARG A 41 -12.04 -12.20 8.15
N LEU A 42 -13.22 -12.80 8.15
CA LEU A 42 -14.46 -12.11 8.53
C LEU A 42 -14.42 -11.58 9.97
N LYS A 43 -13.90 -12.37 10.90
CA LYS A 43 -13.72 -11.96 12.29
C LYS A 43 -12.75 -10.78 12.42
N ASP A 44 -11.62 -10.84 11.71
CA ASP A 44 -10.63 -9.77 11.70
C ASP A 44 -11.17 -8.48 11.08
N GLU A 45 -11.93 -8.59 9.99
CA GLU A 45 -12.62 -7.48 9.33
C GLU A 45 -13.66 -6.83 10.24
N PHE A 46 -14.46 -7.64 10.93
CA PHE A 46 -15.43 -7.15 11.91
C PHE A 46 -14.75 -6.41 13.06
N ASN A 47 -13.68 -6.98 13.63
CA ASN A 47 -12.91 -6.35 14.70
C ASN A 47 -12.30 -5.02 14.25
N TYR A 48 -11.72 -4.98 13.04
CA TYR A 48 -11.19 -3.76 12.46
C TYR A 48 -12.27 -2.67 12.33
N LYS A 49 -13.44 -3.00 11.76
CA LYS A 49 -14.55 -2.05 11.62
C LYS A 49 -15.04 -1.54 12.97
N LYS A 50 -15.14 -2.41 13.97
CA LYS A 50 -15.52 -2.03 15.34
C LYS A 50 -14.51 -1.04 15.95
N GLU A 51 -13.21 -1.32 15.83
CA GLU A 51 -12.15 -0.41 16.30
C GLU A 51 -12.20 0.94 15.57
N MET A 52 -12.41 0.93 14.25
CA MET A 52 -12.52 2.16 13.46
C MET A 52 -13.72 3.02 13.85
N LEU A 53 -14.86 2.41 14.20
CA LEU A 53 -16.02 3.13 14.73
C LEU A 53 -15.68 3.83 16.05
N THR A 54 -14.97 3.15 16.96
CA THR A 54 -14.48 3.74 18.21
C THR A 54 -13.54 4.92 17.95
N CYS A 55 -12.60 4.78 17.01
CA CYS A 55 -11.71 5.88 16.63
C CYS A 55 -12.47 7.09 16.06
N ASN A 56 -13.48 6.85 15.20
CA ASN A 56 -14.29 7.91 14.63
C ASN A 56 -15.14 8.62 15.70
N SER A 57 -15.75 7.86 16.60
CA SER A 57 -16.50 8.41 17.74
C SER A 57 -15.62 9.31 18.60
N LYS A 58 -14.39 8.86 18.91
CA LYS A 58 -13.43 9.64 19.68
C LYS A 58 -12.99 10.92 18.96
N ASP A 59 -12.76 10.87 17.65
CA ASP A 59 -12.42 12.07 16.87
C ASP A 59 -13.57 13.09 16.90
N HIS A 60 -14.82 12.63 16.71
CA HIS A 60 -16.00 13.49 16.82
C HIS A 60 -16.17 14.10 18.21
N GLU A 61 -15.95 13.32 19.27
CA GLU A 61 -15.99 13.81 20.65
C GLU A 61 -14.94 14.92 20.89
N LEU A 62 -13.71 14.72 20.41
CA LEU A 62 -12.63 15.69 20.57
C LEU A 62 -12.87 16.99 19.80
N ILE A 63 -13.46 16.90 18.61
CA ILE A 63 -13.94 18.08 17.86
C ILE A 63 -15.02 18.81 18.67
N GLY A 64 -15.99 18.07 19.22
CA GLY A 64 -17.04 18.64 20.07
C GLY A 64 -16.48 19.31 21.32
N LYS A 65 -15.52 18.67 22.00
CA LYS A 65 -14.80 19.20 23.17
C LYS A 65 -14.09 20.50 22.78
N PHE A 66 -13.38 20.53 21.66
CA PHE A 66 -12.68 21.72 21.18
C PHE A 66 -13.62 22.90 21.00
N TYR A 67 -14.75 22.73 20.29
CA TYR A 67 -15.70 23.83 20.07
C TYR A 67 -16.46 24.25 21.33
N LYS A 68 -16.67 23.35 22.30
CA LYS A 68 -17.24 23.70 23.62
C LYS A 68 -16.36 24.66 24.42
N LEU A 69 -15.06 24.70 24.14
CA LEU A 69 -14.12 25.65 24.74
C LEU A 69 -14.22 27.06 24.13
N LYS A 70 -15.11 27.27 23.15
CA LYS A 70 -15.33 28.55 22.47
C LYS A 70 -14.03 29.18 21.93
N PRO A 71 -13.27 28.46 21.10
CA PRO A 71 -12.04 28.98 20.52
C PRO A 71 -12.32 30.19 19.65
N ASN A 72 -11.41 31.17 19.66
CA ASN A 72 -11.46 32.29 18.73
C ASN A 72 -11.00 31.87 17.32
N GLU A 73 -11.11 32.77 16.34
CA GLU A 73 -10.80 32.47 14.94
C GLU A 73 -9.34 32.06 14.73
N GLU A 74 -8.40 32.71 15.42
CA GLU A 74 -6.97 32.39 15.32
C GLU A 74 -6.67 30.98 15.84
N GLN A 75 -7.28 30.60 16.96
CA GLN A 75 -7.17 29.26 17.56
C GLN A 75 -7.76 28.20 16.66
N ILE A 76 -8.92 28.46 16.05
CA ILE A 76 -9.52 27.56 15.06
C ILE A 76 -8.59 27.39 13.86
N LYS A 77 -8.02 28.49 13.35
CA LYS A 77 -7.10 28.46 12.21
C LYS A 77 -5.84 27.64 12.53
N LEU A 78 -5.24 27.86 13.69
CA LEU A 78 -4.03 27.16 14.12
C LEU A 78 -4.29 25.66 14.36
N ALA A 79 -5.40 25.31 15.04
CA ALA A 79 -5.79 23.93 15.25
C ALA A 79 -6.03 23.21 13.90
N LYS A 80 -6.75 23.85 12.96
CA LYS A 80 -6.95 23.32 11.60
C LYS A 80 -5.64 23.09 10.88
N GLN A 81 -4.68 24.01 10.97
CA GLN A 81 -3.35 23.83 10.37
C GLN A 81 -2.64 22.62 10.96
N ILE A 82 -2.60 22.47 12.29
CA ILE A 82 -1.98 21.33 12.96
C ILE A 82 -2.62 20.02 12.50
N TRP A 83 -3.94 19.94 12.51
CA TRP A 83 -4.66 18.72 12.13
C TRP A 83 -4.51 18.41 10.64
N GLN A 84 -4.51 19.42 9.77
CA GLN A 84 -4.30 19.25 8.33
C GLN A 84 -2.89 18.75 8.03
N THR A 85 -1.86 19.40 8.57
CA THR A 85 -0.48 18.97 8.36
C THR A 85 -0.24 17.57 8.94
N THR A 86 -0.88 17.22 10.06
CA THR A 86 -0.87 15.86 10.59
C THR A 86 -1.49 14.88 9.60
N ALA A 87 -2.67 15.18 9.04
CA ALA A 87 -3.31 14.32 8.06
C ALA A 87 -2.46 14.13 6.79
N ASP A 88 -1.81 15.19 6.32
CA ASP A 88 -0.95 15.16 5.14
C ASP A 88 0.32 14.32 5.41
N GLU A 89 0.98 14.50 6.56
CA GLU A 89 2.12 13.67 6.95
C GLU A 89 1.75 12.19 7.02
N LEU A 90 0.62 11.87 7.64
CA LEU A 90 0.13 10.50 7.76
C LEU A 90 -0.16 9.91 6.37
N ARG A 91 -0.81 10.66 5.47
CA ARG A 91 -1.04 10.23 4.09
C ARG A 91 0.26 9.91 3.36
N THR A 92 1.26 10.79 3.46
CA THR A 92 2.58 10.59 2.83
C THR A 92 3.30 9.36 3.40
N ARG A 93 3.23 9.14 4.73
CA ARG A 93 3.78 7.94 5.37
C ARG A 93 3.10 6.65 4.88
N GLU A 94 1.79 6.67 4.64
CA GLU A 94 1.10 5.52 4.06
C GLU A 94 1.55 5.24 2.63
N GLN A 95 1.67 6.27 1.79
CA GLN A 95 2.13 6.11 0.42
C GLN A 95 3.55 5.54 0.35
N LEU A 96 4.45 6.01 1.23
CA LEU A 96 5.80 5.45 1.35
C LEU A 96 5.78 3.97 1.73
N GLU A 97 4.93 3.58 2.68
CA GLU A 97 4.83 2.18 3.11
C GLU A 97 4.27 1.27 2.00
N ILE A 98 3.26 1.75 1.26
CA ILE A 98 2.75 1.05 0.08
C ILE A 98 3.85 0.88 -0.97
N LEU A 99 4.67 1.91 -1.19
CA LEU A 99 5.82 1.83 -2.11
C LEU A 99 6.83 0.79 -1.63
N ARG A 100 7.19 0.78 -0.35
CA ARG A 100 8.11 -0.23 0.24
C ARG A 100 7.58 -1.65 0.07
N GLN A 101 6.29 -1.87 0.29
CA GLN A 101 5.67 -3.18 0.06
C GLN A 101 5.70 -3.58 -1.42
N ARG A 102 5.39 -2.66 -2.34
CA ARG A 102 5.49 -2.91 -3.79
C ARG A 102 6.92 -3.31 -4.18
N ILE A 103 7.92 -2.60 -3.67
CA ILE A 103 9.34 -2.91 -3.89
C ILE A 103 9.66 -4.32 -3.40
N SER A 104 9.22 -4.69 -2.19
CA SER A 104 9.45 -6.04 -1.64
C SER A 104 8.84 -7.15 -2.51
N LEU A 105 7.72 -6.84 -3.17
CA LEU A 105 7.03 -7.73 -4.12
C LEU A 105 7.60 -7.67 -5.54
N LYS A 106 8.66 -6.89 -5.79
CA LYS A 106 9.20 -6.62 -7.13
C LYS A 106 8.15 -6.05 -8.10
N ARG A 107 7.13 -5.35 -7.56
CA ARG A 107 6.09 -4.66 -8.34
C ARG A 107 6.44 -3.18 -8.42
N LEU A 108 6.20 -2.57 -9.58
CA LEU A 108 6.46 -1.14 -9.76
C LEU A 108 5.18 -0.33 -9.51
N PRO A 109 5.34 0.99 -9.24
CA PRO A 109 4.22 1.91 -9.29
C PRO A 109 3.65 2.01 -10.71
N PRO A 110 2.33 2.21 -10.88
CA PRO A 110 1.70 2.13 -12.20
C PRO A 110 2.26 3.13 -13.23
N LYS A 111 2.63 4.34 -12.78
CA LYS A 111 3.28 5.34 -13.63
C LYS A 111 4.66 4.88 -14.09
N THR A 112 5.43 4.27 -13.19
CA THR A 112 6.76 3.73 -13.47
C THR A 112 6.67 2.55 -14.44
N ASP A 113 5.74 1.62 -14.21
CA ASP A 113 5.45 0.50 -15.12
C ASP A 113 5.14 0.98 -16.54
N LYS A 114 4.30 2.02 -16.67
CA LYS A 114 3.94 2.57 -17.98
C LYS A 114 5.16 3.10 -18.75
N ILE A 115 6.05 3.83 -18.08
CA ILE A 115 7.28 4.37 -18.70
C ILE A 115 8.19 3.22 -19.16
N ILE A 116 8.30 2.17 -18.37
CA ILE A 116 9.14 1.02 -18.70
C ILE A 116 8.55 0.18 -19.83
N ASN A 117 7.24 -0.03 -19.83
CA ASN A 117 6.58 -0.75 -20.92
C ASN A 117 6.76 0.00 -22.25
N GLN A 118 6.67 1.34 -22.23
CA GLN A 118 6.97 2.15 -23.41
C GLN A 118 8.42 1.94 -23.89
N LEU A 119 9.39 1.93 -22.97
CA LEU A 119 10.80 1.64 -23.29
C LEU A 119 10.99 0.22 -23.84
N LEU A 120 10.25 -0.77 -23.33
CA LEU A 120 10.28 -2.15 -23.82
C LEU A 120 9.75 -2.23 -25.26
N ASP A 121 8.61 -1.59 -25.54
CA ASP A 121 7.99 -1.57 -26.87
C ASP A 121 8.93 -0.94 -27.91
N ASP A 122 9.59 0.16 -27.54
CA ASP A 122 10.53 0.84 -28.45
C ASP A 122 11.80 0.01 -28.69
N ASN A 123 12.31 -0.67 -27.66
CA ASN A 123 13.43 -1.60 -27.82
C ASN A 123 13.07 -2.81 -28.69
N GLN A 124 11.84 -3.31 -28.60
CA GLN A 124 11.39 -4.45 -29.38
C GLN A 124 11.28 -4.12 -30.88
N LYS A 125 10.89 -2.88 -31.22
CA LYS A 125 10.97 -2.37 -32.60
C LYS A 125 12.41 -2.37 -33.11
N THR A 126 13.36 -1.89 -32.31
CA THR A 126 14.79 -1.87 -32.69
C THR A 126 15.35 -3.28 -32.88
N LEU A 127 15.00 -4.22 -32.00
CA LEU A 127 15.42 -5.63 -32.09
C LEU A 127 14.81 -6.37 -33.28
N SER A 128 13.68 -5.90 -33.81
CA SER A 128 13.03 -6.46 -35.00
C SER A 128 13.67 -5.99 -36.31
N ASN A 129 14.68 -5.10 -36.26
CA ASN A 129 15.35 -4.59 -37.45
C ASN A 129 16.25 -5.67 -38.08
N PRO A 130 16.02 -6.06 -39.35
CA PRO A 130 16.79 -7.10 -40.03
C PRO A 130 18.26 -6.72 -40.27
N ALA A 131 18.63 -5.44 -40.15
CA ALA A 131 20.01 -5.00 -40.28
C ALA A 131 20.94 -5.46 -39.14
N LEU A 132 20.37 -5.92 -38.00
CA LEU A 132 21.14 -6.42 -36.87
C LEU A 132 21.34 -7.94 -36.97
N ASN A 133 22.59 -8.38 -36.85
CA ASN A 133 22.89 -9.81 -36.74
C ASN A 133 22.55 -10.35 -35.33
N GLU A 134 22.55 -11.68 -35.16
CA GLU A 134 22.10 -12.35 -33.94
C GLU A 134 22.93 -11.96 -32.70
N ASN A 135 24.26 -11.87 -32.84
CA ASN A 135 25.15 -11.45 -31.76
C ASN A 135 24.93 -9.97 -31.36
N GLN A 136 24.68 -9.10 -32.34
CA GLN A 136 24.35 -7.69 -32.10
C GLN A 136 22.99 -7.54 -31.41
N ARG A 137 21.99 -8.31 -31.82
CA ARG A 137 20.67 -8.35 -31.16
C ARG A 137 20.78 -8.83 -29.71
N ALA A 138 21.51 -9.91 -29.45
CA ALA A 138 21.73 -10.44 -28.10
C ALA A 138 22.46 -9.43 -27.20
N SER A 139 23.52 -8.80 -27.72
CA SER A 139 24.28 -7.75 -27.00
C SER A 139 23.41 -6.52 -26.69
N PHE A 140 22.62 -6.05 -27.67
CA PHE A 140 21.70 -4.93 -27.49
C PHE A 140 20.60 -5.26 -26.48
N ALA A 141 19.95 -6.42 -26.59
CA ALA A 141 18.93 -6.86 -25.64
C ALA A 141 19.46 -6.95 -24.20
N SER A 142 20.67 -7.49 -24.02
CA SER A 142 21.34 -7.55 -22.71
C SER A 142 21.58 -6.16 -22.13
N ARG A 143 22.08 -5.21 -22.94
CA ARG A 143 22.25 -3.81 -22.53
C ARG A 143 20.93 -3.14 -22.16
N CYS A 144 19.89 -3.29 -22.99
CA CYS A 144 18.58 -2.71 -22.73
C CYS A 144 17.96 -3.25 -21.45
N SER A 145 18.06 -4.57 -21.21
CA SER A 145 17.61 -5.18 -19.96
C SER A 145 18.32 -4.58 -18.74
N LYS A 146 19.66 -4.45 -18.79
CA LYS A 146 20.45 -3.81 -17.72
C LYS A 146 20.02 -2.36 -17.48
N THR A 147 19.85 -1.57 -18.55
CA THR A 147 19.41 -0.18 -18.44
C THR A 147 18.00 -0.08 -17.84
N ILE A 148 17.06 -0.93 -18.26
CA ILE A 148 15.70 -0.96 -17.72
C ILE A 148 15.71 -1.29 -16.22
N VAL A 149 16.49 -2.29 -15.80
CA VAL A 149 16.64 -2.65 -14.38
C VAL A 149 17.24 -1.48 -13.59
N GLN A 150 18.26 -0.80 -14.11
CA GLN A 150 18.85 0.36 -13.44
C GLN A 150 17.85 1.53 -13.36
N CYS A 151 17.10 1.81 -14.43
CA CYS A 151 16.06 2.84 -14.45
C CYS A 151 14.96 2.55 -13.42
N LYS A 152 14.50 1.29 -13.34
CA LYS A 152 13.55 0.84 -12.30
C LYS A 152 14.06 1.19 -10.91
N PHE A 153 15.29 0.79 -10.61
CA PHE A 153 15.92 1.00 -9.31
C PHE A 153 16.04 2.49 -8.97
N ASN A 154 16.57 3.30 -9.88
CA ASN A 154 16.75 4.73 -9.70
C ASN A 154 15.40 5.44 -9.48
N LEU A 155 14.36 5.09 -10.25
CA LEU A 155 13.03 5.69 -10.09
C LEU A 155 12.41 5.35 -8.72
N MET A 156 12.61 4.13 -8.22
CA MET A 156 12.14 3.75 -6.89
C MET A 156 12.86 4.52 -5.78
N ILE A 157 14.18 4.71 -5.89
CA ILE A 157 14.96 5.53 -4.94
C ILE A 157 14.44 6.97 -4.93
N VAL A 158 14.31 7.60 -6.10
CA VAL A 158 13.86 9.00 -6.20
C VAL A 158 12.48 9.17 -5.56
N GLN A 159 11.57 8.24 -5.77
CA GLN A 159 10.24 8.29 -5.16
C GLN A 159 10.27 8.11 -3.63
N ILE A 160 11.14 7.24 -3.11
CA ILE A 160 11.35 7.10 -1.66
C ILE A 160 11.87 8.42 -1.08
N ASP A 161 12.89 9.01 -1.70
CA ASP A 161 13.50 10.27 -1.27
C ASP A 161 12.50 11.44 -1.30
N GLU A 162 11.63 11.48 -2.30
CA GLU A 162 10.55 12.45 -2.43
C GLU A 162 9.59 12.34 -1.23
N PHE A 163 9.10 11.14 -0.93
CA PHE A 163 8.23 10.89 0.22
C PHE A 163 8.90 11.25 1.54
N GLU A 164 10.15 10.84 1.75
CA GLU A 164 10.90 11.15 2.97
C GLU A 164 11.11 12.65 3.14
N THR A 165 11.36 13.37 2.05
CA THR A 165 11.50 14.84 2.06
C THR A 165 10.18 15.50 2.43
N MET A 166 9.05 15.07 1.87
CA MET A 166 7.73 15.58 2.24
C MET A 166 7.37 15.29 3.70
N ILE A 167 7.72 14.10 4.22
CA ILE A 167 7.52 13.75 5.64
C ILE A 167 8.34 14.69 6.53
N ARG A 168 9.62 14.90 6.22
CA ARG A 168 10.49 15.83 6.95
C ARG A 168 9.93 17.26 6.94
N GLN A 169 9.46 17.74 5.79
CA GLN A 169 8.85 19.07 5.68
C GLN A 169 7.60 19.21 6.55
N ASN A 170 6.66 18.24 6.48
CA ASN A 170 5.46 18.26 7.31
C ASN A 170 5.79 18.19 8.80
N HIS A 171 6.79 17.39 9.18
CA HIS A 171 7.28 17.33 10.56
C HIS A 171 7.81 18.69 11.04
N THR A 172 8.65 19.36 10.24
CA THR A 172 9.15 20.71 10.55
C THR A 172 8.03 21.73 10.71
N ILE A 173 7.02 21.68 9.83
CA ILE A 173 5.83 22.56 9.93
C ILE A 173 5.08 22.28 11.22
N LEU A 174 4.85 21.02 11.58
CA LEU A 174 4.17 20.65 12.83
C LEU A 174 4.92 21.14 14.06
N THR A 175 6.23 20.93 14.13
CA THR A 175 7.06 21.43 15.23
C THR A 175 6.94 22.95 15.34
N THR A 176 7.02 23.66 14.22
CA THR A 176 6.85 25.13 14.19
C THR A 176 5.48 25.58 14.70
N LEU A 177 4.41 24.87 14.30
CA LEU A 177 3.05 25.19 14.76
C LEU A 177 2.86 24.87 16.25
N GLN A 178 3.45 23.79 16.75
CA GLN A 178 3.43 23.42 18.17
C GLN A 178 4.21 24.41 19.04
N ASP A 179 5.36 24.87 18.56
CA ASP A 179 6.16 25.92 19.23
C ASP A 179 5.38 27.23 19.27
N LYS A 180 4.75 27.62 18.16
CA LYS A 180 3.88 28.79 18.09
C LYS A 180 2.73 28.69 19.08
N LEU A 181 2.06 27.53 19.11
CA LEU A 181 0.94 27.27 20.01
C LEU A 181 1.39 27.35 21.49
N SER A 182 2.55 26.78 21.82
CA SER A 182 3.15 26.84 23.16
C SER A 182 3.54 28.26 23.58
N LYS A 183 4.09 29.04 22.65
CA LYS A 183 4.41 30.46 22.87
C LYS A 183 3.16 31.29 23.15
N LEU A 184 2.09 31.09 22.36
CA LEU A 184 0.82 31.79 22.54
C LEU A 184 0.14 31.45 23.87
N ASN A 185 0.27 30.22 24.36
CA ASN A 185 -0.17 29.86 25.72
C ASN A 185 0.58 30.66 26.79
N ARG A 186 1.91 30.85 26.66
CA ARG A 186 2.69 31.65 27.61
C ARG A 186 2.33 33.14 27.56
N GLU A 187 2.11 33.68 26.36
CA GLU A 187 1.82 35.11 26.15
C GLU A 187 0.37 35.46 26.48
N GLN A 188 -0.57 34.55 26.23
CA GLN A 188 -2.01 34.76 26.37
C GLN A 188 -2.70 33.56 27.03
N PRO A 189 -2.38 33.22 28.29
CA PRO A 189 -2.85 32.00 28.94
C PRO A 189 -4.37 31.96 29.15
N GLN A 190 -5.02 33.13 29.20
CA GLN A 190 -6.49 33.23 29.29
C GLN A 190 -7.18 32.85 27.98
N LEU A 191 -6.52 33.07 26.84
CA LEU A 191 -7.03 32.73 25.52
C LEU A 191 -6.61 31.30 25.17
N TYR A 192 -5.32 30.99 25.22
CA TYR A 192 -4.75 29.69 24.87
C TYR A 192 -4.61 28.79 26.10
N THR A 193 -5.74 28.42 26.69
CA THR A 193 -5.78 27.60 27.91
C THR A 193 -5.11 26.24 27.73
N SER A 194 -4.56 25.67 28.80
CA SER A 194 -4.02 24.30 28.79
C SER A 194 -5.03 23.29 28.27
N LEU A 195 -6.30 23.40 28.64
CA LEU A 195 -7.36 22.51 28.18
C LEU A 195 -7.57 22.57 26.66
N LEU A 196 -7.43 23.76 26.05
CA LEU A 196 -7.50 23.92 24.60
C LEU A 196 -6.30 23.25 23.91
N MET A 197 -5.11 23.46 24.44
CA MET A 197 -3.86 22.81 23.98
C MET A 197 -3.97 21.30 24.02
N ASP A 198 -4.40 20.77 25.18
CA ASP A 198 -4.54 19.34 25.43
C ASP A 198 -5.56 18.74 24.47
N THR A 199 -6.67 19.43 24.20
CA THR A 199 -7.69 18.95 23.25
C THR A 199 -7.15 18.90 21.81
N ILE A 200 -6.33 19.87 21.40
CA ILE A 200 -5.68 19.87 20.07
C ILE A 200 -4.75 18.66 19.93
N GLU A 201 -3.92 18.41 20.96
CA GLU A 201 -2.95 17.30 20.95
C GLU A 201 -3.64 15.93 21.12
N GLU A 202 -4.65 15.81 21.97
CA GLU A 202 -5.48 14.60 22.11
C GLU A 202 -6.08 14.20 20.76
N ARG A 203 -6.60 15.17 20.00
CA ARG A 203 -7.11 14.92 18.65
C ARG A 203 -6.01 14.50 17.69
N ARG A 204 -4.86 15.17 17.72
CA ARG A 204 -3.69 14.79 16.91
C ARG A 204 -3.29 13.33 17.16
N GLN A 205 -3.21 12.93 18.43
CA GLN A 205 -2.88 11.56 18.81
C GLN A 205 -3.96 10.56 18.39
N ALA A 206 -5.25 10.95 18.47
CA ALA A 206 -6.34 10.12 17.96
C ALA A 206 -6.23 9.89 16.45
N MET A 207 -5.85 10.91 15.67
CA MET A 207 -5.60 10.79 14.23
C MET A 207 -4.43 9.83 13.93
N ILE A 208 -3.33 9.94 14.68
CA ILE A 208 -2.16 9.04 14.57
C ILE A 208 -2.56 7.59 14.88
N ASN A 209 -3.29 7.38 15.98
CA ASN A 209 -3.72 6.03 16.38
C ASN A 209 -4.65 5.41 15.33
N ARG A 210 -5.62 6.19 14.82
CA ARG A 210 -6.50 5.77 13.72
C ARG A 210 -5.69 5.38 12.48
N PHE A 211 -4.68 6.18 12.14
CA PHE A 211 -3.80 5.91 11.01
C PHE A 211 -3.02 4.59 11.19
N ILE A 212 -2.42 4.36 12.36
CA ILE A 212 -1.68 3.14 12.64
C ILE A 212 -2.56 1.90 12.43
N ARG A 213 -3.81 1.94 12.93
CA ARG A 213 -4.79 0.85 12.78
C ARG A 213 -5.19 0.64 11.31
N MET A 214 -5.55 1.71 10.62
CA MET A 214 -5.89 1.67 9.20
C MET A 214 -4.75 1.10 8.37
N ARG A 215 -3.52 1.55 8.63
CA ARG A 215 -2.32 1.05 7.95
C ARG A 215 -2.12 -0.44 8.24
N GLN A 216 -2.10 -0.87 9.50
CA GLN A 216 -1.95 -2.29 9.84
C GLN A 216 -2.97 -3.18 9.13
N HIS A 217 -4.23 -2.74 9.07
CA HIS A 217 -5.27 -3.45 8.35
C HIS A 217 -4.99 -3.49 6.84
N LYS A 218 -4.71 -2.33 6.21
CA LYS A 218 -4.37 -2.26 4.79
C LYS A 218 -3.19 -3.16 4.43
N LEU A 219 -2.08 -3.11 5.19
CA LEU A 219 -0.91 -3.94 4.93
C LEU A 219 -1.22 -5.44 5.05
N LYS A 220 -2.17 -5.82 5.91
CA LYS A 220 -2.63 -7.21 6.08
C LYS A 220 -3.51 -7.67 4.91
N THR A 221 -4.41 -6.82 4.41
CA THR A 221 -5.35 -7.17 3.34
C THR A 221 -4.80 -6.92 1.93
N PHE A 222 -3.76 -6.09 1.78
CA PHE A 222 -3.15 -5.73 0.49
C PHE A 222 -2.72 -6.94 -0.34
N PHE A 223 -2.38 -8.06 0.30
CA PHE A 223 -1.92 -9.28 -0.35
C PHE A 223 -3.01 -10.33 -0.54
N ASP A 224 -4.14 -10.23 0.16
CA ASP A 224 -5.29 -11.12 -0.06
C ASP A 224 -5.99 -10.80 -1.40
N GLU A 225 -5.77 -9.60 -1.95
CA GLU A 225 -6.30 -9.13 -3.24
C GLU A 225 -5.27 -9.17 -4.38
N ALA A 226 -4.00 -9.46 -4.07
CA ALA A 226 -2.95 -9.59 -5.07
C ALA A 226 -2.96 -11.02 -5.60
N PRO A 227 -3.09 -11.26 -6.93
CA PRO A 227 -2.91 -12.59 -7.46
C PRO A 227 -1.51 -13.08 -7.06
N THR A 228 -1.47 -14.13 -6.24
CA THR A 228 -0.29 -14.93 -6.04
C THR A 228 0.03 -15.53 -7.40
N VAL A 229 1.16 -15.13 -7.97
CA VAL A 229 1.73 -15.89 -9.09
C VAL A 229 2.08 -17.22 -8.47
N ASP A 230 1.33 -18.26 -8.81
CA ASP A 230 1.68 -19.63 -8.44
C ASP A 230 3.09 -19.89 -8.97
N ASN A 231 4.04 -20.01 -8.05
CA ASN A 231 5.31 -20.65 -8.33
C ASN A 231 5.05 -22.17 -8.32
N SER A 232 4.31 -22.67 -9.31
CA SER A 232 4.33 -24.08 -9.64
C SER A 232 5.61 -24.36 -10.42
N ASN A 233 6.53 -25.06 -9.76
CA ASN A 233 7.76 -25.65 -10.30
C ASN A 233 7.52 -26.47 -11.56
#